data_AF-A0A5P1EBZ2-F1
#
_entry.id   AF-A0A5P1EBZ2-F1
#
_cell.length_a   1.000
_cell.length_b   1.000
_cell.length_c   1.000
_cell.angle_alpha   90.00
_cell.angle_beta   90.00
_cell.angle_gamma   90.00
#
_symmetry.space_group_name_H-M   'P 1'
#
loop_
_entity.id
_entity.type
_entity.pdbx_description
1 polymer ?
#
loop_
_entity_poly.entity_id
_entity_poly.type
_entity_poly.pdbx_seq_one_letter_code
_entity_poly.pdbx_strand_id
1 'polypeptide(L)'
;MMQLIRPIWEFLILILANLLSQAPAMKMPGFYPYPMPYYTSYCLSWRVGVEANNVRYFHTVPPQCVTYIENYMLGGQYNSDVGVVIQQIFAYLDETVPSDDGKDAWIFDVDDTCLSNVMYYGNKRFGGVPYDPMSFKSWAERGMCPAIPAVLGLYRRLLQSGYKVFLITGRDEVTLRLSTTQNLFMQGFLGYEKLIMRNPLYRGMGAAMFKSSMRKQLVDEGYRIRGNIGDQWSDLMGDCSGDRTFKLPNPMYFVP
;
A
#
# COMPACT_ATOMS: atom_id res chain seq x y z
N MET A 1 33.38 38.86 -35.53
CA MET A 1 32.14 38.43 -36.21
C MET A 1 31.18 37.77 -35.21
N MET A 2 30.84 38.46 -34.10
CA MET A 2 30.01 37.87 -33.03
C MET A 2 29.20 38.93 -32.25
N GLN A 3 28.91 40.08 -32.86
CA GLN A 3 28.13 41.17 -32.23
C GLN A 3 26.89 41.60 -33.04
N LEU A 4 26.53 40.91 -34.13
CA LEU A 4 25.31 41.22 -34.90
C LEU A 4 24.17 40.19 -34.78
N ILE A 5 24.35 39.11 -34.01
CA ILE A 5 23.36 38.00 -33.97
C ILE A 5 22.38 38.13 -32.79
N ARG A 6 22.78 38.76 -31.67
CA ARG A 6 21.89 38.93 -30.49
C ARG A 6 20.57 39.67 -30.74
N PRO A 7 20.51 40.80 -31.48
CA PRO A 7 19.27 41.56 -31.58
C PRO A 7 18.21 40.90 -32.47
N ILE A 8 18.57 39.93 -33.31
CA ILE A 8 17.64 39.24 -34.21
C ILE A 8 16.84 38.17 -33.46
N TRP A 9 17.47 37.46 -32.52
CA TRP A 9 16.82 36.43 -31.71
C TRP A 9 15.82 37.03 -30.72
N GLU A 10 16.17 38.15 -30.09
CA GLU A 10 15.26 38.85 -29.16
C GLU A 10 14.01 39.39 -29.89
N PHE A 11 14.17 39.89 -31.12
CA PHE A 11 13.05 40.36 -31.93
C PHE A 11 12.14 39.21 -32.40
N LEU A 12 12.72 38.06 -32.77
CA LEU A 12 11.97 36.86 -33.14
C LEU A 12 11.18 36.28 -31.96
N ILE A 13 11.75 36.26 -30.75
CA ILE A 13 11.07 35.80 -29.53
C ILE A 13 9.88 36.72 -29.19
N LEU A 14 10.04 38.04 -29.33
CA LEU A 14 8.95 38.99 -29.08
C LEU A 14 7.82 38.87 -30.11
N ILE A 15 8.14 38.62 -31.39
CA ILE A 15 7.13 38.37 -32.43
C ILE A 15 6.38 37.06 -32.16
N LEU A 16 7.08 35.98 -31.81
CA LEU A 16 6.47 34.69 -31.46
C LEU A 16 5.58 34.78 -30.22
N ALA A 17 6.00 35.51 -29.19
CA ALA A 17 5.21 35.73 -27.98
C ALA A 17 3.92 36.51 -28.26
N ASN A 18 3.96 37.49 -29.18
CA ASN A 18 2.80 38.31 -29.52
C ASN A 18 1.82 37.59 -30.47
N LEU A 19 2.30 36.62 -31.27
CA LEU A 19 1.45 35.72 -32.07
C LEU A 19 0.73 34.68 -31.20
N LEU A 20 1.34 34.23 -30.11
CA LEU A 20 0.74 33.28 -29.17
C LEU A 20 -0.28 33.93 -28.22
N SER A 21 -0.13 35.23 -27.93
CA SER A 21 -1.05 35.97 -27.03
C SER A 21 -2.35 36.42 -27.70
N GLN A 22 -2.42 36.38 -29.04
CA GLN A 22 -3.62 36.78 -29.81
C GLN A 22 -4.41 35.59 -30.37
N ALA A 23 -4.03 34.35 -30.05
CA ALA A 23 -4.83 33.18 -30.41
C ALA A 23 -6.15 33.20 -29.61
N PRO A 24 -7.33 33.19 -30.27
CA PRO A 24 -8.60 33.14 -29.56
C PRO A 24 -8.65 31.85 -28.74
N ALA A 25 -8.99 31.97 -27.47
CA ALA A 25 -9.18 30.82 -26.59
C ALA A 25 -10.25 29.90 -27.21
N MET A 26 -9.80 28.79 -27.78
CA MET A 26 -10.68 27.75 -28.30
C MET A 26 -11.43 27.16 -27.10
N LYS A 27 -12.70 27.55 -26.95
CA LYS A 27 -13.60 26.89 -26.01
C LYS A 27 -13.65 25.42 -26.39
N MET A 28 -13.01 24.57 -25.58
CA MET A 28 -13.21 23.13 -25.69
C MET A 28 -14.71 22.86 -25.54
N PRO A 29 -15.31 22.05 -26.43
CA PRO A 29 -16.70 21.65 -26.26
C PRO A 29 -16.82 20.97 -24.90
N GLY A 30 -17.83 21.34 -24.13
CA GLY A 30 -18.08 20.76 -22.81
C GLY A 30 -18.07 19.24 -22.90
N PHE A 31 -17.15 18.62 -22.16
CA PHE A 31 -17.17 17.18 -21.93
C PHE A 31 -18.44 16.87 -21.13
N TYR A 32 -19.51 16.48 -21.82
CA TYR A 32 -20.58 15.73 -21.19
C TYR A 32 -20.02 14.34 -20.91
N PRO A 33 -19.87 13.90 -19.65
CA PRO A 33 -19.44 12.54 -19.38
C PRO A 33 -20.54 11.62 -19.91
N TYR A 34 -20.22 10.85 -20.95
CA TYR A 34 -21.04 9.71 -21.33
C TYR A 34 -21.26 8.85 -20.08
N PRO A 35 -22.50 8.41 -19.79
CA PRO A 35 -22.75 7.57 -18.63
C PRO A 35 -21.86 6.35 -18.71
N MET A 36 -21.02 6.17 -17.69
CA MET A 36 -20.14 5.02 -17.58
C MET A 36 -20.98 3.75 -17.71
N PRO A 37 -20.52 2.73 -18.47
CA PRO A 37 -21.23 1.46 -18.57
C PRO A 37 -21.60 0.96 -17.17
N TYR A 38 -22.83 0.46 -16.99
CA TYR A 38 -23.35 0.02 -15.69
C TYR A 38 -22.37 -0.89 -14.92
N TYR A 39 -21.69 -1.79 -15.64
CA TYR A 39 -20.66 -2.68 -15.08
C TYR A 39 -19.47 -1.91 -14.48
N THR A 40 -19.03 -0.82 -15.10
CA THR A 40 -17.93 0.01 -14.59
C THR A 40 -18.34 0.76 -13.32
N SER A 41 -19.59 1.23 -13.24
CA SER A 41 -20.13 1.86 -12.02
C SER A 41 -20.24 0.86 -10.86
N TYR A 42 -20.71 -0.36 -11.11
CA TYR A 42 -20.78 -1.39 -10.07
C TYR A 42 -19.40 -1.75 -9.51
N CYS A 43 -18.38 -1.92 -10.35
CA CYS A 43 -17.05 -2.35 -9.89
C CYS A 43 -16.33 -1.29 -9.04
N LEU A 44 -16.56 0.00 -9.34
CA LEU A 44 -16.16 1.11 -8.48
C LEU A 44 -16.79 0.99 -7.08
N SER A 45 -18.12 0.83 -7.02
CA SER A 45 -18.84 0.68 -5.76
C SER A 45 -18.47 -0.60 -5.00
N TRP A 46 -18.23 -1.70 -5.72
CA TRP A 46 -17.79 -2.97 -5.14
C TRP A 46 -16.43 -2.82 -4.46
N ARG A 47 -15.44 -2.18 -5.12
CA ARG A 47 -14.13 -1.88 -4.52
C ARG A 47 -14.29 -1.04 -3.26
N VAL A 48 -15.07 0.04 -3.30
CA VAL A 48 -15.35 0.86 -2.10
C VAL A 48 -15.99 0.01 -1.00
N GLY A 49 -16.90 -0.89 -1.35
CA GLY A 49 -17.51 -1.84 -0.41
C GLY A 49 -16.50 -2.78 0.23
N VAL A 50 -15.52 -3.28 -0.53
CA VAL A 50 -14.40 -4.08 0.00
C VAL A 50 -13.56 -3.26 0.96
N GLU A 51 -13.10 -2.08 0.52
CA GLU A 51 -12.22 -1.23 1.33
C GLU A 51 -12.91 -0.73 2.61
N ALA A 52 -14.21 -0.46 2.56
CA ALA A 52 -15.02 -0.08 3.72
C ALA A 52 -15.45 -1.26 4.61
N ASN A 53 -14.96 -2.48 4.33
CA ASN A 53 -15.32 -3.70 5.06
C ASN A 53 -16.82 -4.04 5.02
N ASN A 54 -17.54 -3.62 3.98
CA ASN A 54 -18.96 -3.97 3.76
C ASN A 54 -19.10 -5.24 2.91
N VAL A 55 -18.18 -5.45 1.98
CA VAL A 55 -18.07 -6.68 1.20
C VAL A 55 -16.97 -7.54 1.84
N ARG A 56 -17.37 -8.59 2.56
CA ARG A 56 -16.47 -9.48 3.32
C ARG A 56 -16.48 -10.89 2.76
N TYR A 57 -15.43 -11.65 3.07
CA TYR A 57 -15.34 -13.09 2.78
C TYR A 57 -15.54 -13.45 1.31
N PHE A 58 -15.23 -12.54 0.38
CA PHE A 58 -15.29 -12.86 -1.04
C PHE A 58 -14.14 -13.82 -1.40
N HIS A 59 -14.45 -14.84 -2.19
CA HIS A 59 -13.46 -15.85 -2.60
C HIS A 59 -12.68 -15.43 -3.84
N THR A 60 -13.31 -14.65 -4.72
CA THR A 60 -12.72 -14.06 -5.92
C THR A 60 -13.31 -12.69 -6.17
N VAL A 61 -12.56 -11.84 -6.88
CA VAL A 61 -13.10 -10.64 -7.51
C VAL A 61 -14.25 -11.04 -8.45
N PRO A 62 -15.40 -10.34 -8.45
CA PRO A 62 -16.49 -10.62 -9.36
C PRO A 62 -15.99 -10.67 -10.81
N PRO A 63 -16.38 -11.67 -11.62
CA PRO A 63 -15.83 -11.84 -12.97
C PRO A 63 -15.93 -10.57 -13.84
N GLN A 64 -17.01 -9.81 -13.71
CA GLN A 64 -17.22 -8.54 -14.42
C GLN A 64 -16.30 -7.40 -13.96
N CYS A 65 -15.65 -7.53 -12.81
CA CYS A 65 -14.78 -6.52 -12.21
C CYS A 65 -13.29 -6.82 -12.34
N VAL A 66 -12.90 -7.98 -12.87
CA VAL A 66 -11.48 -8.37 -13.02
C VAL A 66 -10.68 -7.33 -13.80
N THR A 67 -11.14 -6.91 -14.98
CA THR A 67 -10.45 -5.89 -15.79
C THR A 67 -10.44 -4.53 -15.10
N TYR A 68 -11.48 -4.20 -14.32
CA TYR A 68 -11.49 -2.98 -13.53
C TYR A 68 -10.42 -3.01 -12.43
N ILE A 69 -10.28 -4.12 -11.70
CA ILE A 69 -9.27 -4.28 -10.64
C ILE A 69 -7.86 -4.30 -11.22
N GLU A 70 -7.63 -4.97 -12.35
CA GLU A 70 -6.37 -4.89 -13.09
C GLU A 70 -5.99 -3.44 -13.41
N ASN A 71 -6.90 -2.68 -14.02
CA ASN A 71 -6.68 -1.28 -14.36
C ASN A 71 -6.48 -0.41 -13.11
N TYR A 72 -7.16 -0.71 -12.00
CA TYR A 72 -6.96 0.00 -10.74
C TYR A 72 -5.56 -0.24 -10.16
N MET A 73 -5.12 -1.50 -10.11
CA MET A 73 -3.82 -1.91 -9.55
C MET A 73 -2.65 -1.42 -10.41
N LEU A 74 -2.78 -1.46 -11.74
CA LEU A 74 -1.70 -1.11 -12.66
C LEU A 74 -1.76 0.33 -13.19
N GLY A 75 -2.95 0.93 -13.27
CA GLY A 75 -3.20 2.22 -13.92
C GLY A 75 -2.92 3.45 -13.06
N GLY A 76 -2.27 3.29 -11.91
CA GLY A 76 -1.81 4.39 -11.05
C GLY A 76 -2.80 4.88 -9.99
N GLN A 77 -4.09 4.54 -10.08
CA GLN A 77 -5.06 4.90 -9.04
C GLN A 77 -4.71 4.23 -7.70
N TYR A 78 -4.31 2.96 -7.69
CA TYR A 78 -3.81 2.30 -6.49
C TYR A 78 -2.69 3.08 -5.80
N ASN A 79 -1.68 3.54 -6.57
CA ASN A 79 -0.57 4.32 -6.02
C ASN A 79 -1.03 5.67 -5.47
N SER A 80 -2.03 6.29 -6.11
CA SER A 80 -2.62 7.55 -5.64
C SER A 80 -3.36 7.36 -4.32
N ASP A 81 -4.17 6.30 -4.21
CA ASP A 81 -4.92 5.96 -2.99
C ASP A 81 -3.95 5.62 -1.84
N VAL A 82 -2.90 4.83 -2.10
CA VAL A 82 -1.80 4.59 -1.13
C VAL A 82 -1.14 5.91 -0.72
N GLY A 83 -0.87 6.80 -1.68
CA GLY A 83 -0.27 8.12 -1.41
C GLY A 83 -1.09 8.97 -0.45
N VAL A 84 -2.42 8.96 -0.58
CA VAL A 84 -3.32 9.65 0.36
C VAL A 84 -3.20 9.07 1.77
N VAL A 85 -3.16 7.74 1.91
CA VAL A 85 -2.98 7.10 3.23
C VAL A 85 -1.65 7.51 3.86
N ILE A 86 -0.55 7.46 3.10
CA ILE A 86 0.78 7.87 3.58
C ILE A 86 0.80 9.36 3.96
N GLN A 87 0.14 10.23 3.20
CA GLN A 87 0.03 11.65 3.54
C GLN A 87 -0.70 11.86 4.87
N GLN A 88 -1.80 11.12 5.12
CA GLN A 88 -2.50 11.17 6.40
C GLN A 88 -1.64 10.67 7.56
N ILE A 89 -0.78 9.68 7.31
CA ILE A 89 0.19 9.21 8.31
C ILE A 89 1.24 10.29 8.60
N PHE A 90 1.78 10.96 7.58
CA PHE A 90 2.73 12.05 7.83
C PHE A 90 2.12 13.22 8.60
N ALA A 91 0.89 13.61 8.27
CA ALA A 91 0.18 14.62 9.06
C ALA A 91 -0.01 14.18 10.52
N TYR A 92 -0.35 12.90 10.76
CA TYR A 92 -0.42 12.35 12.11
C TYR A 92 0.94 12.35 12.82
N LEU A 93 2.02 12.01 12.11
CA LEU A 93 3.36 11.99 12.68
C LEU A 93 3.88 13.39 13.01
N ASP A 94 3.47 14.42 12.28
CA ASP A 94 3.85 15.81 12.59
C ASP A 94 3.24 16.32 13.92
N GLU A 95 2.18 15.67 14.39
CA GLU A 95 1.52 15.96 15.68
C GLU A 95 2.02 15.06 16.82
N THR A 96 2.92 14.12 16.55
CA THR A 96 3.39 13.14 17.53
C THR A 96 4.91 13.08 17.59
N VAL A 97 5.45 12.94 18.80
CA VAL A 97 6.89 12.72 19.01
C VAL A 97 7.04 11.46 19.86
N PRO A 98 7.91 10.50 19.48
CA PRO A 98 8.18 9.35 20.33
C PRO A 98 8.90 9.80 21.59
N SER A 99 8.62 9.13 22.69
CA SER A 99 9.25 9.35 23.98
C SER A 99 10.68 8.79 23.97
N ASP A 100 11.55 9.34 24.81
CA ASP A 100 12.97 8.97 24.86
C ASP A 100 13.25 7.58 25.49
N ASP A 101 12.22 6.90 25.99
CA ASP A 101 12.34 5.56 26.60
C ASP A 101 12.42 4.42 25.57
N GLY A 102 12.28 4.73 24.27
CA GLY A 102 12.36 3.75 23.18
C GLY A 102 11.21 2.75 23.16
N LYS A 103 10.06 3.07 23.79
CA LYS A 103 8.89 2.19 23.87
C LYS A 103 7.77 2.55 22.89
N ASP A 104 7.86 3.66 22.16
CA ASP A 104 6.88 4.01 21.15
C ASP A 104 7.09 3.23 19.85
N ALA A 105 6.07 2.45 19.48
CA ALA A 105 6.14 1.44 18.45
C ALA A 105 5.14 1.64 17.31
N TRP A 106 5.51 1.18 16.12
CA TRP A 106 4.66 1.07 14.93
C TRP A 106 4.59 -0.36 14.45
N ILE A 107 3.40 -0.80 14.05
CA ILE A 107 3.16 -2.13 13.50
C ILE A 107 2.93 -2.04 12.00
N PHE A 108 3.57 -2.93 11.25
CA PHE A 108 3.39 -3.09 9.81
C PHE A 108 3.02 -4.54 9.50
N ASP A 109 2.02 -4.74 8.65
CA ASP A 109 1.92 -5.98 7.87
C ASP A 109 3.05 -6.06 6.80
N VAL A 110 3.25 -7.25 6.22
CA VAL A 110 4.25 -7.50 5.17
C VAL A 110 3.64 -7.59 3.77
N ASP A 111 2.62 -8.42 3.55
CA ASP A 111 2.16 -8.81 2.21
C ASP A 111 1.15 -7.79 1.66
N ASP A 112 1.46 -7.14 0.54
CA ASP A 112 0.74 -5.97 0.00
C ASP A 112 0.65 -4.76 0.95
N THR A 113 1.48 -4.76 2.01
CA THR A 113 1.79 -3.59 2.84
C THR A 113 3.24 -3.15 2.65
N CYS A 114 4.21 -3.98 3.00
CA CYS A 114 5.63 -3.71 2.74
C CYS A 114 6.05 -4.20 1.35
N LEU A 115 5.67 -5.43 1.01
CA LEU A 115 6.08 -6.16 -0.18
C LEU A 115 4.87 -6.43 -1.07
N SER A 116 4.85 -5.94 -2.30
CA SER A 116 3.72 -6.13 -3.21
C SER A 116 3.71 -7.52 -3.85
N ASN A 117 2.55 -8.18 -3.81
CA ASN A 117 2.26 -9.43 -4.51
C ASN A 117 1.51 -9.21 -5.83
N VAL A 118 1.45 -7.98 -6.35
CA VAL A 118 0.73 -7.67 -7.60
C VAL A 118 1.18 -8.54 -8.78
N MET A 119 2.47 -8.93 -8.84
CA MET A 119 2.99 -9.83 -9.88
C MET A 119 2.47 -11.27 -9.76
N TYR A 120 2.28 -11.77 -8.53
CA TYR A 120 1.62 -13.05 -8.31
C TYR A 120 0.16 -12.97 -8.75
N TYR A 121 -0.54 -11.92 -8.30
CA TYR A 121 -1.95 -11.74 -8.60
C TYR A 121 -2.23 -11.43 -10.08
N GLY A 122 -1.28 -10.85 -10.82
CA GLY A 122 -1.39 -10.73 -12.28
C GLY A 122 -1.61 -12.08 -12.96
N ASN A 123 -0.88 -13.13 -12.53
CA ASN A 123 -1.08 -14.51 -13.00
C ASN A 123 -2.34 -15.18 -12.45
N LYS A 124 -2.98 -14.58 -11.44
CA LYS A 124 -4.26 -15.01 -10.84
C LYS A 124 -5.41 -14.07 -11.22
N ARG A 125 -5.27 -13.34 -12.33
CA ARG A 125 -6.27 -12.41 -12.86
C ARG A 125 -6.72 -11.38 -11.81
N PHE A 126 -5.77 -10.83 -11.06
CA PHE A 126 -5.98 -9.81 -10.03
C PHE A 126 -7.05 -10.19 -8.99
N GLY A 127 -7.11 -11.47 -8.62
CA GLY A 127 -8.12 -12.00 -7.69
C GLY A 127 -9.32 -12.68 -8.35
N GLY A 128 -9.36 -12.73 -9.68
CA GLY A 128 -10.39 -13.46 -10.43
C GLY A 128 -10.27 -14.98 -10.36
N VAL A 129 -9.15 -15.51 -9.84
CA VAL A 129 -8.92 -16.94 -9.60
C VAL A 129 -8.85 -17.19 -8.09
N PRO A 130 -9.46 -18.28 -7.57
CA PRO A 130 -9.40 -18.61 -6.15
C PRO A 130 -7.97 -18.71 -5.62
N TYR A 131 -7.79 -18.32 -4.36
CA TYR A 131 -6.50 -18.41 -3.69
C TYR A 131 -6.01 -19.86 -3.62
N ASP A 132 -4.76 -20.07 -4.01
CA ASP A 132 -4.06 -21.35 -3.93
C ASP A 132 -2.88 -21.20 -2.96
N PRO A 133 -2.99 -21.76 -1.73
CA PRO A 133 -1.96 -21.65 -0.71
C PRO A 133 -0.61 -22.23 -1.13
N MET A 134 -0.60 -23.31 -1.92
CA MET A 134 0.64 -23.95 -2.36
C MET A 134 1.32 -23.10 -3.44
N SER A 135 0.55 -22.60 -4.41
CA SER A 135 1.05 -21.69 -5.42
C SER A 135 1.57 -20.38 -4.82
N PHE A 136 0.88 -19.80 -3.82
CA PHE A 136 1.36 -18.60 -3.13
C PHE A 136 2.62 -18.88 -2.32
N LYS A 137 2.68 -20.00 -1.60
CA LYS A 137 3.88 -20.41 -0.88
C LYS A 137 5.09 -20.51 -1.82
N SER A 138 4.98 -21.21 -2.95
CA SER A 138 6.05 -21.30 -3.94
C SER A 138 6.42 -19.96 -4.58
N TRP A 139 5.51 -18.99 -4.63
CA TRP A 139 5.83 -17.62 -5.02
C TRP A 139 6.62 -16.89 -3.93
N ALA A 140 6.14 -16.91 -2.68
CA ALA A 140 6.78 -16.25 -1.55
C ALA A 140 8.17 -16.83 -1.21
N GLU A 141 8.40 -18.12 -1.49
CA GLU A 141 9.71 -18.78 -1.37
C GLU A 141 10.76 -18.16 -2.30
N ARG A 142 10.37 -17.55 -3.42
CA ARG A 142 11.31 -16.90 -4.36
C ARG A 142 11.94 -15.64 -3.76
N GLY A 143 11.26 -14.96 -2.83
CA GLY A 143 11.78 -13.77 -2.17
C GLY A 143 12.02 -12.57 -3.11
N MET A 144 11.19 -12.41 -4.14
CA MET A 144 11.36 -11.37 -5.19
C MET A 144 10.24 -10.32 -5.22
N CYS A 145 9.43 -10.22 -4.16
CA CYS A 145 8.34 -9.25 -4.11
C CYS A 145 8.91 -7.82 -3.98
N PRO A 146 8.56 -6.86 -4.86
CA PRO A 146 9.08 -5.50 -4.76
C PRO A 146 8.50 -4.75 -3.56
N ALA A 147 9.23 -3.76 -3.04
CA ALA A 147 8.68 -2.83 -2.05
C ALA A 147 7.49 -2.04 -2.61
N ILE A 148 6.52 -1.69 -1.76
CA ILE A 148 5.60 -0.59 -2.03
C ILE A 148 6.33 0.72 -1.70
N PRO A 149 6.70 1.56 -2.69
CA PRO A 149 7.68 2.63 -2.47
C PRO A 149 7.26 3.67 -1.43
N ALA A 150 5.97 4.04 -1.42
CA ALA A 150 5.44 5.02 -0.46
C ALA A 150 5.50 4.49 0.99
N VAL A 151 5.24 3.19 1.19
CA VAL A 151 5.32 2.54 2.51
C VAL A 151 6.78 2.41 2.97
N LEU A 152 7.71 2.11 2.06
CA LEU A 152 9.15 2.11 2.36
C LEU A 152 9.64 3.51 2.80
N GLY A 153 9.13 4.57 2.17
CA GLY A 153 9.40 5.95 2.58
C GLY A 153 8.92 6.25 4.00
N LEU A 154 7.68 5.85 4.32
CA LEU A 154 7.13 5.95 5.68
C LEU A 154 7.98 5.17 6.69
N TYR A 155 8.29 3.91 6.39
CA TYR A 155 9.08 3.04 7.26
C TYR A 155 10.43 3.68 7.64
N ARG A 156 11.15 4.24 6.65
CA ARG A 156 12.41 4.95 6.90
C ARG A 156 12.23 6.19 7.77
N ARG A 157 11.17 6.97 7.54
CA ARG A 157 10.87 8.17 8.35
C ARG A 157 10.60 7.81 9.81
N LEU A 158 9.88 6.73 10.08
CA LEU A 158 9.60 6.26 11.43
C LEU A 158 10.88 5.89 12.18
N LEU A 159 11.77 5.11 11.55
CA LEU A 159 13.06 4.75 12.15
C LEU A 159 13.92 5.99 12.41
N GLN A 160 13.99 6.92 11.45
CA GLN A 160 14.73 8.18 11.61
C GLN A 160 14.18 9.06 12.74
N SER A 161 12.88 8.95 13.02
CA SER A 161 12.21 9.70 14.08
C SER A 161 12.32 9.01 15.45
N GLY A 162 12.94 7.83 15.54
CA GLY A 162 13.16 7.12 16.82
C GLY A 162 12.09 6.09 17.20
N TYR A 163 11.07 5.88 16.36
CA TYR A 163 10.06 4.84 16.61
C TYR A 163 10.64 3.44 16.45
N LYS A 164 10.14 2.49 17.25
CA LYS A 164 10.41 1.07 17.07
C LYS A 164 9.43 0.47 16.07
N VAL A 165 9.91 -0.17 15.01
CA VAL A 165 9.02 -0.77 14.01
C VAL A 165 8.99 -2.28 14.17
N PHE A 166 7.80 -2.86 14.26
CA PHE A 166 7.56 -4.30 14.31
C PHE A 166 6.82 -4.74 13.06
N LEU A 167 7.23 -5.87 12.49
CA LEU A 167 6.57 -6.48 11.35
C LEU A 167 5.79 -7.71 11.82
N ILE A 168 4.51 -7.81 11.50
CA ILE A 168 3.67 -8.95 11.84
C ILE A 168 3.02 -9.50 10.58
N THR A 169 3.39 -10.72 10.18
CA THR A 169 2.91 -11.35 8.93
C THR A 169 2.23 -12.69 9.18
N GLY A 170 1.24 -13.00 8.34
CA GLY A 170 0.60 -14.30 8.29
C GLY A 170 1.46 -15.42 7.67
N ARG A 171 2.60 -15.08 7.03
CA ARG A 171 3.53 -16.06 6.45
C ARG A 171 4.00 -17.07 7.49
N ASP A 172 4.09 -18.33 7.09
CA ASP A 172 4.55 -19.43 7.95
C ASP A 172 6.04 -19.29 8.24
N GLU A 173 6.39 -19.29 9.53
CA GLU A 173 7.76 -19.09 9.99
C GLU A 173 8.70 -20.20 9.54
N VAL A 174 8.26 -21.45 9.62
CA VAL A 174 9.14 -22.61 9.34
C VAL A 174 9.55 -22.63 7.87
N THR A 175 8.63 -22.26 6.98
CA THR A 175 8.83 -22.42 5.54
C THR A 175 9.23 -21.14 4.82
N LEU A 176 8.88 -19.96 5.34
CA LEU A 176 9.08 -18.68 4.63
C LEU A 176 10.00 -17.70 5.36
N ARG A 177 10.55 -18.04 6.53
CA ARG A 177 11.43 -17.11 7.28
C ARG A 177 12.60 -16.61 6.45
N LEU A 178 13.35 -17.52 5.83
CA LEU A 178 14.54 -17.16 5.07
C LEU A 178 14.22 -16.28 3.86
N SER A 179 13.25 -16.67 3.04
CA SER A 179 12.89 -15.89 1.85
C SER A 179 12.28 -14.54 2.22
N THR A 180 11.49 -14.47 3.29
CA THR A 180 10.86 -13.22 3.74
C THR A 180 11.89 -12.24 4.27
N THR A 181 12.84 -12.67 5.12
CA THR A 181 13.87 -11.77 5.65
C THR A 181 14.81 -11.28 4.55
N GLN A 182 15.23 -12.16 3.62
CA GLN A 182 16.04 -11.78 2.47
C GLN A 182 15.30 -10.80 1.56
N ASN A 183 14.02 -11.04 1.29
CA ASN A 183 13.22 -10.14 0.47
C ASN A 183 13.08 -8.76 1.12
N LEU A 184 12.74 -8.69 2.41
CA LEU A 184 12.66 -7.42 3.15
C LEU A 184 13.99 -6.67 3.12
N PHE A 185 15.10 -7.38 3.34
CA PHE A 185 16.45 -6.83 3.28
C PHE A 185 16.76 -6.23 1.90
N MET A 186 16.56 -6.99 0.83
CA MET A 186 16.82 -6.54 -0.54
C MET A 186 15.95 -5.36 -0.95
N GLN A 187 14.75 -5.26 -0.40
CA GLN A 187 13.79 -4.18 -0.66
C GLN A 187 13.99 -2.97 0.27
N GLY A 188 14.96 -3.00 1.17
CA GLY A 188 15.36 -1.87 2.01
C GLY A 188 14.60 -1.71 3.32
N PHE A 189 13.82 -2.71 3.74
CA PHE A 189 13.19 -2.76 5.07
C PHE A 189 14.19 -3.30 6.10
N LEU A 190 15.12 -2.44 6.51
CA LEU A 190 16.20 -2.74 7.46
C LEU A 190 15.91 -2.10 8.83
N GLY A 191 16.44 -2.67 9.91
CA GLY A 191 16.38 -2.04 11.24
C GLY A 191 15.03 -2.08 11.94
N TYR A 192 14.13 -3.01 11.56
CA TYR A 192 12.95 -3.32 12.36
C TYR A 192 13.37 -4.10 13.61
N GLU A 193 12.57 -3.98 14.67
CA GLU A 193 12.89 -4.52 15.98
C GLU A 193 12.57 -6.01 16.11
N LYS A 194 11.48 -6.45 15.48
CA LYS A 194 11.11 -7.87 15.41
C LYS A 194 10.29 -8.13 14.14
N LEU A 195 10.59 -9.24 13.47
CA LEU A 195 9.70 -9.85 12.48
C LEU A 195 8.98 -11.03 13.14
N ILE A 196 7.69 -10.88 13.36
CA ILE A 196 6.82 -11.88 13.95
C ILE A 196 6.08 -12.60 12.82
N MET A 197 6.30 -13.91 12.72
CA MET A 197 5.73 -14.77 11.70
C MET A 197 4.85 -15.83 12.34
N ARG A 198 4.01 -16.49 11.55
CA ARG A 198 3.13 -17.54 12.05
C ARG A 198 3.91 -18.82 12.29
N ASN A 199 4.20 -19.11 13.54
CA ASN A 199 4.85 -20.34 13.97
C ASN A 199 3.85 -21.52 14.06
N PRO A 200 4.32 -22.76 14.27
CA PRO A 200 3.46 -23.94 14.35
C PRO A 200 2.33 -23.86 15.38
N LEU A 201 2.52 -23.15 16.50
CA LEU A 201 1.52 -22.99 17.57
C LEU A 201 0.30 -22.17 17.13
N TYR A 202 0.49 -21.28 16.14
CA TYR A 202 -0.55 -20.40 15.63
C TYR A 202 -1.11 -20.86 14.27
N ARG A 203 -0.78 -22.08 13.82
CA ARG A 203 -1.39 -22.65 12.61
C ARG A 203 -2.88 -22.90 12.83
N GLY A 204 -3.70 -22.56 11.85
CA GLY A 204 -5.16 -22.67 11.93
C GLY A 204 -5.87 -21.53 12.66
N MET A 205 -5.15 -20.66 13.39
CA MET A 205 -5.74 -19.47 14.01
C MET A 205 -6.14 -18.44 12.95
N GLY A 206 -7.26 -17.73 13.11
CA GLY A 206 -7.62 -16.63 12.21
C GLY A 206 -6.54 -15.53 12.15
N ALA A 207 -6.39 -14.83 11.03
CA ALA A 207 -5.35 -13.81 10.89
C ALA A 207 -5.55 -12.65 11.86
N ALA A 208 -6.79 -12.19 12.02
CA ALA A 208 -7.14 -11.15 12.98
C ALA A 208 -6.79 -11.54 14.42
N MET A 209 -7.13 -12.76 14.83
CA MET A 209 -6.84 -13.26 16.18
C MET A 209 -5.34 -13.43 16.42
N PHE A 210 -4.61 -13.98 15.44
CA PHE A 210 -3.17 -14.10 15.50
C PHE A 210 -2.50 -12.73 15.66
N LYS A 211 -2.80 -11.76 14.78
CA LYS A 211 -2.20 -10.43 14.83
C LYS A 211 -2.59 -9.67 16.09
N SER A 212 -3.84 -9.78 16.54
CA SER A 212 -4.30 -9.23 17.83
C SER A 212 -3.49 -9.76 19.01
N SER A 213 -3.24 -11.07 19.07
CA SER A 213 -2.46 -11.64 20.17
C SER A 213 -0.98 -11.22 20.12
N MET A 214 -0.41 -11.07 18.93
CA MET A 214 0.97 -10.57 18.77
C MET A 214 1.10 -9.11 19.19
N ARG A 215 0.13 -8.24 18.84
CA ARG A 215 0.13 -6.85 19.31
C ARG A 215 -0.03 -6.77 20.83
N LYS A 216 -0.89 -7.61 21.42
CA LYS A 216 -1.03 -7.72 22.87
C LYS A 216 0.29 -8.09 23.55
N GLN A 217 1.02 -9.08 23.02
CA GLN A 217 2.34 -9.44 23.54
C GLN A 217 3.32 -8.26 23.51
N LEU A 218 3.33 -7.44 22.46
CA LEU A 218 4.17 -6.25 22.40
C LEU A 218 3.78 -5.21 23.46
N VAL A 219 2.49 -5.01 23.71
CA VAL A 219 2.02 -4.13 24.79
C VAL A 219 2.41 -4.68 26.17
N ASP A 220 2.30 -5.98 26.37
CA ASP A 220 2.72 -6.66 27.61
C ASP A 220 4.26 -6.60 27.80
N GLU A 221 5.05 -6.53 26.71
CA GLU A 221 6.49 -6.23 26.70
C GLU A 221 6.80 -4.73 26.99
N GLY A 222 5.77 -3.91 27.19
CA GLY A 222 5.83 -2.50 27.56
C GLY A 222 5.90 -1.52 26.40
N TYR A 223 5.64 -1.95 25.16
CA TYR A 223 5.57 -1.04 24.02
C TYR A 223 4.22 -0.31 23.96
N ARG A 224 4.25 0.95 23.52
CA ARG A 224 3.07 1.75 23.20
C ARG A 224 2.90 1.78 21.70
N ILE A 225 1.85 1.16 21.18
CA ILE A 225 1.61 1.11 19.73
C ILE A 225 0.99 2.45 19.30
N ARG A 226 1.79 3.31 18.68
CA ARG A 226 1.37 4.65 18.23
C ARG A 226 0.72 4.63 16.86
N GLY A 227 0.99 3.59 16.06
CA GLY A 227 0.36 3.39 14.76
C GLY A 227 0.42 1.95 14.27
N ASN A 228 -0.55 1.56 13.46
CA ASN A 228 -0.65 0.24 12.85
C ASN A 228 -1.13 0.37 11.40
N ILE A 229 -0.37 -0.19 10.46
CA ILE A 229 -0.66 -0.13 9.02
C ILE A 229 -0.73 -1.54 8.42
N GLY A 230 -1.74 -1.77 7.59
CA GLY A 230 -1.95 -3.02 6.88
C GLY A 230 -2.94 -2.88 5.72
N ASP A 231 -2.91 -3.81 4.80
CA ASP A 231 -3.78 -3.85 3.62
C ASP A 231 -5.07 -4.64 3.87
N GLN A 232 -5.20 -5.33 5.00
CA GLN A 232 -6.40 -6.06 5.40
C GLN A 232 -6.97 -5.52 6.71
N TRP A 233 -8.30 -5.60 6.86
CA TRP A 233 -8.94 -5.27 8.13
C TRP A 233 -8.51 -6.23 9.25
N SER A 234 -8.13 -7.47 8.92
CA SER A 234 -7.53 -8.43 9.87
C SER A 234 -6.23 -7.92 10.52
N ASP A 235 -5.55 -6.96 9.91
CA ASP A 235 -4.30 -6.41 10.44
C ASP A 235 -4.55 -5.35 11.51
N LEU A 236 -5.72 -4.71 11.45
CA LEU A 236 -6.05 -3.49 12.16
C LEU A 236 -7.08 -3.71 13.27
N MET A 237 -7.90 -4.76 13.16
CA MET A 237 -8.94 -5.09 14.14
C MET A 237 -8.42 -5.96 15.29
N GLY A 238 -9.20 -6.01 16.37
CA GLY A 238 -8.88 -6.73 17.61
C GLY A 238 -8.24 -5.83 18.66
N ASP A 239 -7.64 -6.44 19.67
CA ASP A 239 -7.02 -5.74 20.79
C ASP A 239 -5.71 -5.06 20.37
N CYS A 240 -5.34 -4.02 21.12
CA CYS A 240 -4.06 -3.33 20.97
C CYS A 240 -3.81 -2.88 19.51
N SER A 241 -4.84 -2.37 18.83
CA SER A 241 -4.76 -1.90 17.44
C SER A 241 -3.81 -0.72 17.24
N GLY A 242 -3.45 -0.05 18.34
CA GLY A 242 -2.67 1.18 18.37
C GLY A 242 -3.53 2.43 18.44
N ASP A 243 -2.90 3.56 18.74
CA ASP A 243 -3.56 4.86 18.87
C ASP A 243 -4.29 5.27 17.58
N ARG A 244 -3.74 4.90 16.41
CA ARG A 244 -4.38 5.08 15.11
C ARG A 244 -4.05 3.94 14.15
N THR A 245 -5.04 3.53 13.36
CA THR A 245 -4.91 2.50 12.33
C THR A 245 -5.00 3.10 10.93
N PHE A 246 -4.29 2.51 9.97
CA PHE A 246 -4.24 2.97 8.59
C PHE A 246 -4.40 1.79 7.63
N LYS A 247 -5.50 1.78 6.88
CA LYS A 247 -5.83 0.74 5.89
C LYS A 247 -5.29 1.13 4.52
N LEU A 248 -4.36 0.33 4.00
CA LEU A 248 -3.97 0.39 2.60
C LEU A 248 -5.01 -0.31 1.72
N PRO A 249 -5.26 0.16 0.48
CA PRO A 249 -6.21 -0.50 -0.40
C PRO A 249 -5.70 -1.88 -0.85
N ASN A 250 -6.57 -2.88 -0.84
CA ASN A 250 -6.29 -4.16 -1.49
C ASN A 250 -7.59 -4.88 -1.89
N PRO A 251 -8.03 -4.72 -3.15
CA PRO A 251 -9.24 -5.37 -3.63
C PRO A 251 -9.00 -6.75 -4.25
N MET A 252 -7.75 -7.23 -4.31
CA MET A 252 -7.42 -8.49 -5.01
C MET A 252 -7.82 -9.73 -4.19
N TYR A 253 -7.85 -9.63 -2.86
CA TYR A 253 -8.21 -10.73 -1.97
C TYR A 253 -8.71 -10.23 -0.62
N PHE A 254 -9.33 -11.14 0.13
CA PHE A 254 -9.81 -10.89 1.49
C PHE A 254 -9.17 -11.87 2.47
N VAL A 255 -8.66 -11.35 3.59
CA VAL A 255 -8.18 -12.16 4.71
C VAL A 255 -9.13 -12.02 5.90
N PRO A 256 -9.75 -13.11 6.38
CA PRO A 256 -10.67 -13.09 7.51
C PRO A 256 -10.00 -12.96 8.89
#